data_AF-A0A964LAJ3-F1
#
_entry.id   AF-A0A964LAJ3-F1
#
_cell.length_a   1.000
_cell.length_b   1.000
_cell.length_c   1.000
_cell.angle_alpha   90.00
_cell.angle_beta   90.00
_cell.angle_gamma   90.00
#
_symmetry.space_group_name_H-M   'P 1'
#
loop_
_entity.id
_entity.type
_entity.pdbx_description
1 polymer ?
#
loop_
_entity_poly.entity_id
_entity_poly.type
_entity_poly.pdbx_seq_one_letter_code
_entity_poly.pdbx_strand_id
1 'polypeptide(L)'
;MISAIGMTHVFVHEDLEFMQTTADVLLAQNPRLVPVVAHDRATFGGMLISSGLIFLLPAMWGYRNGSAWLWWTMLIAGVCAYVAAIGVHFAVGYCDMVHLAPAFAGMGIFLVGLGMSYGYLCDEGDRSGA
;
A
#
# COMPACT_ATOMS: atom_id res chain seq x y z
N MET A 1 9.87 -0.82 -6.19
CA MET A 1 9.90 -1.04 -7.66
C MET A 1 9.11 0.03 -8.43
N ILE A 2 8.00 0.55 -7.89
CA ILE A 2 7.19 1.61 -8.53
C ILE A 2 7.87 3.01 -8.60
N SER A 3 8.59 3.46 -7.57
CA SER A 3 9.19 4.81 -7.60
C SER A 3 10.36 4.99 -8.57
N ALA A 4 11.15 3.94 -8.84
CA ALA A 4 12.29 4.06 -9.75
C ALA A 4 11.90 3.85 -11.23
N ILE A 5 10.96 2.94 -11.50
CA ILE A 5 10.50 2.64 -12.87
C ILE A 5 9.42 3.62 -13.33
N GLY A 6 8.60 4.14 -12.41
CA GLY A 6 7.58 5.15 -12.73
C GLY A 6 8.15 6.49 -13.24
N MET A 7 9.43 6.76 -12.97
CA MET A 7 10.13 7.94 -13.49
C MET A 7 10.74 7.73 -14.89
N THR A 8 10.90 6.50 -15.36
CA THR A 8 11.59 6.20 -16.64
C THR A 8 10.67 5.59 -17.70
N HIS A 9 9.66 4.81 -17.31
CA HIS A 9 8.66 4.23 -18.23
C HIS A 9 7.25 4.43 -17.67
N VAL A 10 6.43 5.23 -18.36
CA VAL A 10 5.07 5.67 -17.94
C VAL A 10 3.99 4.60 -18.06
N PHE A 11 4.25 3.52 -18.79
CA PHE A 11 3.36 2.36 -18.86
C PHE A 11 4.20 1.09 -18.72
N VAL A 12 3.70 0.11 -17.97
CA VAL A 12 4.24 -1.25 -18.00
C VAL A 12 3.58 -2.00 -19.15
N HIS A 13 4.15 -3.13 -19.59
CA HIS A 13 3.64 -3.89 -20.73
C HIS A 13 2.18 -4.32 -20.50
N GLU A 14 1.87 -4.76 -19.29
CA GLU A 14 0.53 -5.21 -18.88
C GLU A 14 -0.50 -4.08 -18.97
N ASP A 15 -0.11 -2.81 -18.70
CA ASP A 15 -1.02 -1.66 -18.81
C ASP A 15 -1.46 -1.43 -20.26
N LEU A 16 -0.50 -1.51 -21.20
CA LEU A 16 -0.74 -1.31 -22.63
C LEU A 16 -1.47 -2.50 -23.26
N GLU A 17 -1.17 -3.71 -22.80
CA GLU A 17 -1.88 -4.92 -23.16
C GLU A 17 -3.34 -4.86 -22.68
N PHE A 18 -3.58 -4.47 -21.43
CA PHE A 18 -4.95 -4.29 -20.91
C PHE A 18 -5.75 -3.25 -21.73
N MET A 19 -5.12 -2.12 -22.06
CA MET A 19 -5.76 -1.05 -22.85
C MET A 19 -5.80 -1.33 -24.37
N GLN A 20 -5.14 -2.41 -24.84
CA GLN A 20 -4.99 -2.77 -26.25
C GLN A 20 -4.49 -1.58 -27.12
N THR A 21 -3.50 -0.83 -26.60
CA THR A 21 -2.97 0.39 -27.23
C THR A 21 -1.46 0.53 -27.04
N THR A 22 -0.85 1.58 -27.61
CA THR A 22 0.55 1.94 -27.38
C THR A 22 0.69 3.34 -26.80
N ALA A 23 1.81 3.58 -26.10
CA ALA A 23 2.11 4.90 -25.53
C ALA A 23 2.18 6.00 -26.61
N ASP A 24 2.70 5.69 -27.80
CA ASP A 24 2.79 6.64 -28.92
C ASP A 24 1.40 7.03 -29.45
N VAL A 25 0.48 6.08 -29.54
CA VAL A 25 -0.92 6.35 -29.93
C VAL A 25 -1.60 7.23 -28.89
N LEU A 26 -1.43 6.95 -27.60
CA LEU A 26 -1.98 7.78 -26.52
C LEU A 26 -1.41 9.21 -26.53
N LEU A 27 -0.11 9.35 -26.78
CA LEU A 27 0.56 10.65 -26.87
C LEU A 27 0.07 11.45 -28.08
N ALA A 28 -0.12 10.80 -29.23
CA ALA A 28 -0.64 11.42 -30.44
C ALA A 28 -2.11 11.85 -30.30
N GLN A 29 -2.91 11.11 -29.53
CA GLN A 29 -4.31 11.47 -29.26
C GLN A 29 -4.42 12.65 -28.29
N ASN A 30 -3.63 12.67 -27.22
CA ASN A 30 -3.59 13.80 -26.30
C ASN A 30 -2.23 13.88 -25.56
N PRO A 31 -1.44 14.94 -25.81
CA PRO A 31 -0.09 15.06 -25.24
C PRO A 31 -0.08 15.25 -23.72
N ARG A 32 -1.23 15.52 -23.08
CA ARG A 32 -1.36 15.71 -21.62
C ARG A 32 -1.67 14.40 -20.87
N LEU A 33 -2.09 13.34 -21.55
CA LEU A 33 -2.46 12.09 -20.87
C LEU A 33 -1.25 11.39 -20.23
N VAL A 34 -0.19 11.21 -21.00
CA VAL A 34 1.03 10.52 -20.55
C VAL A 34 1.65 11.22 -19.33
N PRO A 35 1.82 12.56 -19.29
CA PRO A 35 2.31 13.26 -18.09
C PRO A 35 1.43 13.08 -16.84
N VAL A 36 0.10 13.08 -16.99
CA VAL A 36 -0.82 12.90 -15.86
C VAL A 36 -0.71 11.49 -15.28
N VAL A 37 -0.62 10.46 -16.12
CA VAL A 37 -0.40 9.07 -15.67
C VAL A 37 0.96 8.92 -14.99
N ALA A 38 2.00 9.58 -15.51
CA ALA A 38 3.32 9.58 -14.87
C ALA A 38 3.27 10.24 -13.47
N HIS A 39 2.58 11.39 -13.36
CA HIS A 39 2.38 12.07 -12.08
C HIS A 39 1.62 11.18 -11.08
N ASP A 40 0.54 10.53 -11.51
CA ASP A 40 -0.26 9.64 -10.66
C ASP A 40 0.59 8.49 -10.09
N ARG A 41 1.42 7.84 -10.92
CA ARG A 41 2.32 6.76 -10.45
C ARG A 41 3.43 7.26 -9.52
N ALA A 42 3.94 8.47 -9.74
CA ALA A 42 4.88 9.10 -8.82
C ALA A 42 4.22 9.41 -7.46
N THR A 43 3.01 9.97 -7.47
CA THR A 43 2.21 10.23 -6.26
C THR A 43 1.88 8.94 -5.52
N PHE A 44 1.48 7.90 -6.24
CA PHE A 44 1.19 6.58 -5.66
C PHE A 44 2.43 5.96 -5.00
N GLY A 45 3.59 6.00 -5.67
CA GLY A 45 4.85 5.52 -5.08
C GLY A 45 5.24 6.29 -3.82
N GLY A 46 5.10 7.62 -3.82
CA GLY A 46 5.34 8.45 -2.64
C GLY A 46 4.38 8.15 -1.49
N MET A 47 3.10 7.92 -1.80
CA MET A 47 2.09 7.49 -0.84
C MET A 47 2.47 6.16 -0.20
N LEU A 48 2.88 5.15 -0.97
CA LEU A 48 3.29 3.84 -0.43
C LEU A 48 4.50 3.95 0.52
N ILE A 49 5.49 4.78 0.19
CA ILE A 49 6.64 5.03 1.07
C ILE A 49 6.17 5.72 2.35
N SER A 50 5.35 6.76 2.24
CA SER A 50 4.82 7.49 3.39
C SER A 50 3.98 6.61 4.31
N SER A 51 3.09 5.78 3.74
CA SER A 51 2.34 4.77 4.48
C SER A 51 3.27 3.76 5.14
N GLY A 52 4.30 3.26 4.46
CA GLY A 52 5.29 2.37 5.09
C GLY A 52 5.95 3.01 6.32
N LEU A 53 6.32 4.29 6.23
CA LEU A 53 6.90 5.04 7.35
C LEU A 53 5.90 5.24 8.50
N ILE A 54 4.61 5.46 8.20
CA ILE A 54 3.60 5.66 9.25
C ILE A 54 3.39 4.41 10.10
N PHE A 55 3.65 3.21 9.56
CA PHE A 55 3.64 1.97 10.33
C PHE A 55 5.01 1.67 10.97
N LEU A 56 6.10 1.93 10.25
CA LEU A 56 7.45 1.60 10.70
C LEU A 56 7.92 2.47 11.87
N LEU A 57 7.72 3.78 11.82
CA LEU A 57 8.24 4.69 12.84
C LEU A 57 7.62 4.41 14.22
N PRO A 58 6.28 4.22 14.36
CA PRO A 58 5.72 3.82 15.64
C PRO A 58 6.15 2.42 16.08
N ALA A 59 6.35 1.47 15.16
CA ALA A 59 6.85 0.14 15.51
C ALA A 59 8.27 0.19 16.11
N MET A 60 9.12 1.10 15.62
CA MET A 60 10.49 1.25 16.10
C MET A 60 10.61 2.08 17.38
N TRP A 61 9.81 3.14 17.55
CA TRP A 61 9.99 4.11 18.64
C TRP A 61 8.73 4.40 19.48
N GLY A 62 7.55 4.04 18.98
CA GLY A 62 6.26 4.35 19.61
C GLY A 62 5.67 3.22 20.44
N TYR A 63 6.14 1.98 20.28
CA TYR A 63 5.59 0.82 20.98
C TYR A 63 5.90 0.89 22.48
N ARG A 64 4.83 0.92 23.28
CA ARG A 64 4.88 0.89 24.74
C ARG A 64 3.86 -0.11 25.22
N ASN A 65 4.20 -0.86 26.27
CA ASN A 65 3.30 -1.84 26.88
C ASN A 65 1.96 -1.17 27.26
N GLY A 66 0.84 -1.81 26.93
CA GLY A 66 -0.52 -1.33 27.20
C GLY A 66 -1.00 -0.20 26.29
N SER A 67 -0.26 0.17 25.24
CA SER A 67 -0.69 1.19 24.26
C SER A 67 -1.68 0.64 23.23
N ALA A 68 -2.83 0.13 23.68
CA ALA A 68 -3.82 -0.53 22.82
C ALA A 68 -4.34 0.39 21.70
N TRP A 69 -4.39 1.72 21.93
CA TRP A 69 -4.80 2.70 20.93
C TRP A 69 -3.93 2.64 19.67
N LEU A 70 -2.63 2.33 19.81
CA LEU A 70 -1.70 2.25 18.68
C LEU A 70 -2.03 1.03 17.82
N TRP A 71 -2.35 -0.09 18.46
CA TRP A 71 -2.78 -1.32 17.78
C TRP A 71 -4.07 -1.10 16.98
N TRP A 72 -5.09 -0.49 17.61
CA TRP A 72 -6.35 -0.17 16.95
C TRP A 72 -6.18 0.83 15.80
N THR A 73 -5.33 1.84 15.97
CA THR A 73 -5.02 2.81 14.92
C THR A 73 -4.38 2.11 13.72
N MET A 74 -3.41 1.22 13.95
CA MET A 74 -2.78 0.44 12.89
C MET A 74 -3.76 -0.48 12.19
N LEU A 75 -4.63 -1.18 12.94
CA LEU A 75 -5.66 -2.04 12.37
C LEU A 75 -6.61 -1.25 11.45
N ILE A 76 -7.19 -0.15 11.95
CA ILE A 76 -8.16 0.64 11.18
C ILE A 76 -7.50 1.23 9.93
N ALA A 77 -6.31 1.84 10.08
CA ALA A 77 -5.58 2.40 8.95
C ALA A 77 -5.21 1.32 7.92
N GLY A 78 -4.75 0.15 8.36
CA GLY A 78 -4.43 -0.99 7.51
C GLY A 78 -5.66 -1.51 6.76
N VAL A 79 -6.78 -1.73 7.45
CA VAL A 79 -8.04 -2.18 6.83
C VAL A 79 -8.51 -1.19 5.77
N CYS A 80 -8.57 0.11 6.10
CA CYS A 80 -8.97 1.13 5.13
C CYS A 80 -8.06 1.14 3.89
N ALA A 81 -6.74 1.04 4.09
CA ALA A 81 -5.77 1.01 3.00
C ALA A 81 -5.93 -0.23 2.11
N TYR A 82 -6.01 -1.44 2.70
CA TYR A 82 -6.11 -2.68 1.94
C TYR A 82 -7.47 -2.86 1.27
N VAL A 83 -8.57 -2.45 1.91
CA VAL A 83 -9.90 -2.48 1.29
C VAL A 83 -9.93 -1.59 0.06
N ALA A 84 -9.40 -0.37 0.14
CA ALA A 84 -9.32 0.52 -1.00
C ALA A 84 -8.39 -0.04 -2.10
N ALA A 85 -7.20 -0.50 -1.72
CA ALA A 85 -6.20 -1.01 -2.65
C ALA A 85 -6.68 -2.27 -3.38
N ILE A 86 -7.29 -3.24 -2.69
CA ILE A 86 -7.77 -4.47 -3.31
C ILE A 86 -9.09 -4.21 -4.05
N GLY A 87 -10.00 -3.42 -3.48
CA GLY A 87 -11.31 -3.12 -4.06
C GLY A 87 -11.24 -2.46 -5.43
N VAL A 88 -10.29 -1.52 -5.65
CA VAL A 88 -10.14 -0.88 -6.97
C VAL A 88 -9.74 -1.87 -8.06
N HIS A 89 -8.92 -2.87 -7.75
CA HIS A 89 -8.50 -3.87 -8.73
C HIS A 89 -9.67 -4.74 -9.17
N PHE A 90 -10.53 -5.15 -8.22
CA PHE A 90 -11.76 -5.87 -8.53
C PHE A 90 -12.77 -5.01 -9.31
N ALA A 91 -12.88 -3.72 -8.97
CA ALA A 91 -13.79 -2.82 -9.67
C ALA A 91 -13.36 -2.53 -11.13
N VAL A 92 -12.05 -2.47 -11.39
CA VAL A 92 -11.48 -2.23 -12.73
C VAL A 92 -11.34 -3.54 -13.52
N GLY A 93 -11.29 -4.69 -12.87
CA GLY A 93 -11.07 -6.00 -13.49
C GLY A 93 -9.59 -6.38 -13.68
N TYR A 94 -8.68 -5.60 -13.09
CA TYR A 94 -7.23 -5.82 -13.20
C TYR A 94 -6.74 -6.75 -12.08
N CYS A 95 -7.10 -8.02 -12.18
CA CYS A 95 -6.92 -9.02 -11.12
C CYS A 95 -5.85 -10.06 -11.42
N ASP A 96 -4.81 -9.71 -12.19
CA ASP A 96 -3.70 -10.64 -12.44
C ASP A 96 -2.96 -11.00 -11.12
N MET A 97 -2.58 -12.27 -11.00
CA MET A 97 -1.98 -12.80 -9.77
C MET A 97 -0.56 -12.30 -9.54
N VAL A 98 0.22 -12.07 -10.60
CA VAL A 98 1.58 -11.52 -10.49
C VAL A 98 1.51 -10.06 -10.06
N HIS A 99 0.53 -9.31 -10.59
CA HIS A 99 0.28 -7.92 -10.21
C HIS A 99 -0.20 -7.78 -8.74
N LEU A 100 -1.10 -8.64 -8.27
CA LEU A 100 -1.62 -8.57 -6.89
C LEU A 100 -0.69 -9.22 -5.85
N ALA A 101 0.24 -10.08 -6.26
CA ALA A 101 1.12 -10.82 -5.34
C ALA A 101 1.89 -9.91 -4.36
N PRO A 102 2.51 -8.79 -4.77
CA PRO A 102 3.16 -7.87 -3.83
C PRO A 102 2.22 -7.30 -2.78
N ALA A 103 0.97 -6.98 -3.15
CA ALA A 103 -0.02 -6.45 -2.23
C ALA A 103 -0.43 -7.51 -1.18
N PHE A 104 -0.65 -8.76 -1.61
CA PHE A 104 -0.96 -9.85 -0.69
C PHE A 104 0.22 -10.23 0.22
N ALA A 105 1.45 -10.20 -0.31
CA ALA A 105 2.65 -10.41 0.49
C ALA A 105 2.79 -9.34 1.58
N GLY A 106 2.61 -8.06 1.22
CA GLY A 106 2.58 -6.94 2.18
C GLY A 106 1.48 -7.10 3.23
N MET A 107 0.29 -7.55 2.82
CA MET A 107 -0.84 -7.80 3.72
C MET A 107 -0.50 -8.89 4.73
N GLY A 108 0.15 -9.97 4.29
CA GLY A 108 0.63 -11.04 5.17
C GLY A 108 1.60 -10.53 6.23
N ILE A 109 2.61 -9.75 5.82
CA ILE A 109 3.58 -9.14 6.75
C ILE A 109 2.87 -8.24 7.76
N PHE A 110 1.93 -7.40 7.30
CA PHE A 110 1.16 -6.50 8.15
C PHE A 110 0.34 -7.28 9.19
N LEU A 111 -0.40 -8.31 8.77
CA LEU A 111 -1.25 -9.11 9.67
C LEU A 111 -0.42 -9.90 10.69
N VAL A 112 0.71 -10.48 10.27
CA VAL A 112 1.64 -11.17 11.18
C VAL A 112 2.20 -10.19 12.21
N GLY A 113 2.68 -9.02 11.78
CA GLY A 113 3.20 -7.99 12.67
C GLY A 113 2.15 -7.49 13.67
N LEU A 114 0.91 -7.31 13.21
CA LEU A 114 -0.21 -6.89 14.06
C LEU A 114 -0.61 -7.98 15.07
N GLY A 115 -0.62 -9.25 14.66
CA GLY A 115 -0.90 -10.37 15.54
C GLY A 115 0.16 -10.55 16.62
N MET A 116 1.44 -10.43 16.25
CA MET A 116 2.56 -10.53 17.19
C MET A 116 2.62 -9.35 18.17
N SER A 117 2.19 -8.16 17.77
CA SER A 117 2.19 -6.97 18.63
C SER A 117 0.99 -6.90 19.58
N TYR A 118 -0.07 -7.67 19.33
CA TYR A 118 -1.31 -7.61 20.11
C TYR A 118 -1.08 -7.82 21.61
N GLY A 119 -0.39 -8.90 22.00
CA GLY A 119 -0.14 -9.18 23.42
C GLY A 119 0.64 -8.06 24.10
N TYR A 120 1.67 -7.52 23.44
CA TYR A 120 2.47 -6.45 24.04
C TYR A 120 1.72 -5.10 24.14
N LEU A 121 0.88 -4.77 23.15
CA LEU A 121 0.20 -3.48 23.08
C LEU A 121 -1.16 -3.48 23.79
N CYS A 122 -1.87 -4.61 23.82
CA CYS A 122 -3.24 -4.71 24.31
C CYS A 122 -3.38 -5.51 25.60
N ASP A 123 -2.41 -6.36 25.95
CA ASP A 123 -2.48 -7.16 27.18
C ASP A 123 -1.80 -6.38 28.32
N GLU A 124 -2.63 -5.76 29.16
CA GLU A 124 -2.18 -5.12 30.41
C GLU A 124 -1.90 -6.21 31.45
N GLY A 125 -0.79 -6.92 31.29
CA GLY A 125 -0.31 -7.85 32.30
C GLY A 125 -0.03 -7.13 33.63
N ASP A 126 -0.98 -7.28 34.56
CA ASP A 126 -0.83 -7.13 36.03
C ASP A 126 -0.70 -5.70 36.60
N ARG A 127 -1.81 -4.93 36.62
CA ARG A 127 -1.94 -3.71 37.46
C ARG A 127 -3.16 -3.75 38.39
N SER A 128 -3.46 -4.92 38.96
CA SER A 128 -4.46 -5.08 40.03
C SER A 128 -3.92 -5.85 41.25
N GLY A 129 -2.61 -5.77 41.51
CA GLY A 129 -1.93 -6.49 42.59
C GLY A 129 -0.85 -5.72 43.38
N ALA A 130 -0.91 -4.39 43.47
CA ALA A 130 -0.05 -3.60 44.36
C ALA A 130 -0.80 -2.44 45.03
#